data_AF-A0A060YWX6-F1
#
_entry.id   AF-A0A060YWX6-F1
#
_cell.length_a   1.000
_cell.length_b   1.000
_cell.length_c   1.000
_cell.angle_alpha   90.00
_cell.angle_beta   90.00
_cell.angle_gamma   90.00
#
_symmetry.space_group_name_H-M   'P 1'
#
loop_
_entity.id
_entity.type
_entity.pdbx_description
1 polymer ?
#
loop_
_entity_poly.entity_id
_entity_poly.type
_entity_poly.pdbx_seq_one_letter_code
_entity_poly.pdbx_strand_id
1 'polypeptide(L)'
;FYSPQAHQIQEMFPQVPYHLVLQDLQLTRSVEVTTDNILEGRIVVPFPALAAERSPVQVNPGPEEGEGASGVVETAPRELNSLEVRGSRFSKSAEERQKMLLQRKDELLQQARRRYLRKSPEDEEDLPTLEEDAPVSDVTMLRRRTMAAAAERRMQSQPDPAP
;
A
#
# COMPACT_ATOMS: atom_id res chain seq x y z
N PHE A 1 -27.38 -1.13 27.40
CA PHE A 1 -26.41 -2.18 27.76
C PHE A 1 -25.10 -1.88 27.05
N TYR A 2 -24.02 -1.68 27.80
CA TYR A 2 -22.68 -1.44 27.26
C TYR A 2 -22.00 -2.79 27.00
N SER A 3 -21.52 -3.03 25.79
CA SER A 3 -20.70 -4.19 25.45
C SER A 3 -19.27 -3.74 25.12
N PRO A 4 -18.25 -4.20 25.89
CA PRO A 4 -16.86 -3.83 25.63
C PRO A 4 -16.37 -4.37 24.28
N GLN A 5 -16.85 -5.55 23.87
CA GLN A 5 -16.55 -6.13 22.56
C GLN A 5 -17.12 -5.27 21.42
N ALA A 6 -18.37 -4.80 21.56
CA ALA A 6 -18.96 -3.91 20.56
C ALA A 6 -18.23 -2.55 20.51
N HIS A 7 -17.74 -2.07 21.66
CA HIS A 7 -16.99 -0.82 21.72
C HIS A 7 -15.64 -0.92 21.00
N GLN A 8 -14.90 -2.01 21.19
CA GLN A 8 -13.64 -2.27 20.48
C GLN A 8 -13.84 -2.29 18.96
N ILE A 9 -14.89 -2.95 18.48
CA ILE A 9 -15.20 -2.97 17.03
C ILE A 9 -15.57 -1.57 16.55
N GLN A 10 -16.28 -0.77 17.36
CA GLN A 10 -16.61 0.62 17.02
C GLN A 10 -15.38 1.52 16.90
N GLU A 11 -14.36 1.32 17.73
CA GLU A 11 -13.08 2.03 17.62
C GLU A 11 -12.35 1.70 16.31
N MET A 12 -12.47 0.45 15.84
CA MET A 12 -11.91 0.02 14.55
C MET A 12 -12.74 0.50 13.34
N PHE A 13 -14.07 0.57 13.49
CA PHE A 13 -15.02 0.89 12.42
C PHE A 13 -16.02 1.98 12.84
N PRO A 14 -15.59 3.24 13.00
CA PRO A 14 -16.44 4.31 13.52
C PRO A 14 -17.65 4.64 12.63
N GLN A 15 -17.58 4.30 11.34
CA GLN A 15 -18.66 4.47 10.37
C GLN A 15 -19.79 3.44 10.51
N VAL A 16 -19.57 2.32 11.20
CA VAL A 16 -20.59 1.29 11.40
C VAL A 16 -21.44 1.70 12.61
N PRO A 17 -22.77 1.80 12.48
CA PRO A 17 -23.62 2.10 13.64
C PRO A 17 -23.50 1.05 14.75
N TYR A 18 -23.31 1.50 15.99
CA TYR A 18 -23.12 0.64 17.17
C TYR A 18 -24.20 -0.44 17.35
N HIS A 19 -25.44 -0.15 16.97
CA HIS A 19 -26.55 -1.10 17.09
C HIS A 19 -26.41 -2.29 16.12
N LEU A 20 -25.80 -2.10 14.94
CA LEU A 20 -25.55 -3.20 13.99
C LEU A 20 -24.42 -4.09 14.49
N VAL A 21 -23.37 -3.51 15.06
CA VAL A 21 -22.28 -4.25 15.71
C VAL A 21 -22.83 -5.09 16.87
N LEU A 22 -23.70 -4.50 17.70
CA LEU A 22 -24.31 -5.20 18.83
C LEU A 22 -25.21 -6.35 18.36
N GLN A 23 -25.99 -6.13 17.30
CA GLN A 23 -26.84 -7.15 16.71
C GLN A 23 -26.01 -8.32 16.15
N ASP A 24 -24.97 -8.03 15.38
CA ASP A 24 -24.13 -9.06 14.78
C ASP A 24 -23.36 -9.86 15.85
N LEU A 25 -22.84 -9.18 16.88
CA LEU A 25 -22.21 -9.85 18.02
C LEU A 25 -23.16 -10.77 18.79
N GLN A 26 -24.47 -10.49 18.82
CA GLN A 26 -25.44 -11.41 19.43
C GLN A 26 -25.58 -12.71 18.62
N LEU A 27 -25.39 -12.65 17.30
CA LEU A 27 -25.45 -13.78 16.39
C LEU A 27 -24.13 -14.56 16.37
N THR A 28 -23.02 -13.86 16.13
CA THR A 28 -21.69 -14.46 15.92
C THR A 28 -21.00 -14.82 17.23
N ARG A 29 -21.27 -14.06 18.31
CA ARG A 29 -20.61 -14.16 19.62
C ARG A 29 -19.07 -14.09 19.55
N SER A 30 -18.53 -13.51 18.48
CA SER A 30 -17.09 -13.39 18.22
C SER A 30 -16.79 -12.04 17.59
N VAL A 31 -15.78 -11.37 18.13
CA VAL A 31 -15.29 -10.08 17.63
C VAL A 31 -14.67 -10.23 16.26
N GLU A 32 -13.93 -11.32 16.04
CA GLU A 32 -13.23 -11.65 14.81
C GLU A 32 -14.23 -11.86 13.67
N VAL A 33 -15.23 -12.72 13.89
CA VAL A 33 -16.27 -12.98 12.88
C VAL A 33 -17.09 -11.72 12.57
N THR A 34 -17.41 -10.93 13.60
CA THR A 34 -18.12 -9.66 13.42
C THR A 34 -17.29 -8.67 12.60
N THR A 35 -15.97 -8.63 12.82
CA THR A 35 -15.04 -7.80 12.06
C THR A 35 -15.00 -8.22 10.58
N ASP A 36 -14.92 -9.52 10.31
CA ASP A 36 -14.97 -10.05 8.94
C ASP A 36 -16.30 -9.73 8.25
N ASN A 37 -17.43 -9.82 8.96
CA ASN A 37 -18.75 -9.45 8.44
C ASN A 37 -18.83 -7.98 8.02
N ILE A 38 -18.12 -7.07 8.72
CA ILE A 38 -18.01 -5.65 8.35
C ILE A 38 -17.17 -5.52 7.08
N LEU A 39 -16.01 -6.17 7.02
CA LEU A 39 -15.09 -6.08 5.88
C LEU A 39 -15.66 -6.67 4.59
N GLU A 40 -16.42 -7.76 4.71
CA GLU A 40 -17.12 -8.40 3.60
C GLU A 40 -18.41 -7.66 3.19
N GLY A 41 -18.80 -6.62 3.94
CA GLY A 41 -20.01 -5.83 3.66
C GLY A 41 -21.32 -6.57 3.95
N ARG A 42 -21.28 -7.63 4.77
CA ARG A 42 -22.47 -8.35 5.24
C ARG A 42 -23.26 -7.53 6.26
N ILE A 43 -22.58 -6.69 7.05
CA ILE A 43 -23.22 -5.68 7.89
C ILE A 43 -23.49 -4.43 7.03
N VAL A 44 -24.74 -4.29 6.58
CA VAL A 44 -25.16 -3.17 5.73
C VAL A 44 -25.33 -1.92 6.55
N VAL A 45 -24.44 -0.94 6.38
CA VAL A 45 -24.55 0.37 7.00
C VAL A 45 -25.51 1.26 6.20
N PRO A 46 -26.63 1.75 6.80
CA PRO A 46 -27.50 2.71 6.14
C PRO A 46 -26.79 4.07 6.09
N PHE A 47 -26.24 4.43 4.94
CA PHE A 47 -25.81 5.81 4.71
C PHE A 47 -27.03 6.70 4.47
N PRO A 48 -27.17 7.85 5.16
CA PRO A 48 -28.12 8.88 4.72
C PRO A 48 -27.54 9.57 3.47
N ALA A 49 -28.15 9.29 2.31
CA ALA A 49 -27.86 9.82 0.96
C ALA A 49 -26.40 9.68 0.50
N LEU A 50 -26.04 8.69 -0.32
CA LEU A 50 -26.50 8.57 -1.70
C LEU A 50 -26.93 7.13 -1.98
N ALA A 51 -28.22 6.95 -2.26
CA ALA A 51 -28.72 5.75 -2.90
C ALA A 51 -28.12 5.64 -4.31
N ALA A 52 -26.91 5.10 -4.41
CA ALA A 52 -26.42 4.52 -5.65
C ALA A 52 -26.98 3.11 -5.74
N GLU A 53 -28.25 3.06 -6.14
CA GLU A 53 -28.98 1.95 -6.74
C GLU A 53 -28.06 0.84 -7.28
N ARG A 54 -28.07 -0.32 -6.63
CA ARG A 54 -27.86 -1.59 -7.31
C ARG A 54 -29.19 -2.34 -7.36
N SER A 55 -30.03 -1.95 -8.30
CA SER A 55 -31.05 -2.83 -8.88
C SER A 55 -31.14 -2.59 -10.40
N PRO A 56 -31.50 -3.62 -11.19
CA PRO A 56 -31.09 -3.74 -12.59
C PRO A 56 -32.04 -3.06 -13.58
N VAL A 57 -31.46 -2.53 -14.66
CA VAL A 57 -32.02 -2.40 -16.02
C VAL A 57 -33.45 -1.83 -16.12
N GLN A 58 -33.58 -0.55 -16.50
CA GLN A 58 -34.61 -0.09 -17.45
C GLN A 58 -34.11 1.11 -18.28
N VAL A 59 -34.72 1.23 -19.46
CA VAL A 59 -34.22 1.86 -20.69
C VAL A 59 -34.53 3.36 -20.77
N ASN A 60 -33.63 4.09 -21.45
CA ASN A 60 -33.77 5.34 -22.22
C ASN A 60 -33.26 6.68 -21.62
N PRO A 61 -32.64 7.56 -22.45
CA PRO A 61 -31.86 8.73 -22.04
C PRO A 61 -32.62 10.07 -22.22
N GLY A 62 -32.09 11.12 -21.59
CA GLY A 62 -32.46 12.52 -21.84
C GLY A 62 -31.44 13.46 -21.19
N PRO A 63 -30.84 14.43 -21.90
CA PRO A 63 -29.74 15.27 -21.43
C PRO A 63 -30.21 16.59 -20.79
N GLU A 64 -29.23 17.46 -20.49
CA GLU A 64 -29.30 18.91 -20.18
C GLU A 64 -29.18 19.25 -18.68
N GLU A 65 -27.97 19.62 -18.21
CA GLU A 65 -27.34 20.96 -18.19
C GLU A 65 -27.97 21.94 -17.17
N GLY A 66 -27.12 22.54 -16.33
CA GLY A 66 -27.54 23.46 -15.27
C GLY A 66 -26.37 23.90 -14.41
N GLU A 67 -25.67 24.92 -14.90
CA GLU A 67 -24.53 25.64 -14.34
C GLU A 67 -24.86 26.44 -13.05
N GLY A 68 -23.81 26.89 -12.35
CA GLY A 68 -23.85 28.07 -11.46
C GLY A 68 -23.17 27.86 -10.09
N ALA A 69 -21.88 28.18 -9.95
CA ALA A 69 -21.34 29.48 -9.47
C ALA A 69 -21.28 29.58 -7.93
N SER A 70 -20.31 30.18 -7.24
CA SER A 70 -18.96 30.73 -7.51
C SER A 70 -18.36 31.03 -6.12
N GLY A 71 -17.04 31.03 -5.97
CA GLY A 71 -16.37 31.40 -4.72
C GLY A 71 -14.85 31.35 -4.83
N VAL A 72 -14.27 32.29 -5.57
CA VAL A 72 -12.83 32.54 -5.69
C VAL A 72 -12.42 33.61 -4.68
N VAL A 73 -11.29 33.44 -3.99
CA VAL A 73 -10.20 34.44 -3.83
C VAL A 73 -8.93 33.69 -3.37
N GLU A 74 -7.83 33.97 -4.08
CA GLU A 74 -6.50 33.37 -4.05
C GLU A 74 -5.62 33.83 -2.88
N THR A 75 -4.62 33.04 -2.47
CA THR A 75 -3.17 33.34 -2.57
C THR A 75 -2.31 32.29 -1.83
N ALA A 76 -1.65 31.40 -2.58
CA ALA A 76 -0.29 30.84 -2.36
C ALA A 76 -0.17 29.41 -2.96
N PRO A 77 0.71 29.20 -3.96
CA PRO A 77 0.81 27.93 -4.69
C PRO A 77 1.81 26.98 -4.01
N ARG A 78 1.40 26.29 -2.95
CA ARG A 78 2.13 25.12 -2.42
C ARG A 78 1.16 24.22 -1.68
N GLU A 79 0.52 23.28 -2.36
CA GLU A 79 -0.01 22.04 -1.75
C GLU A 79 -0.52 21.08 -2.87
N LEU A 80 0.06 21.09 -4.07
CA LEU A 80 -0.28 20.05 -5.08
C LEU A 80 0.20 18.64 -4.68
N ASN A 81 0.98 18.51 -3.60
CA ASN A 81 1.51 17.22 -3.12
C ASN A 81 0.79 16.65 -1.89
N SER A 82 -0.30 17.25 -1.40
CA SER A 82 -1.05 16.74 -0.23
C SER A 82 -2.35 16.02 -0.60
N LEU A 83 -2.71 15.98 -1.88
CA LEU A 83 -3.86 15.20 -2.35
C LEU A 83 -3.55 13.72 -2.64
N GLU A 84 -2.28 13.32 -2.79
CA GLU A 84 -1.93 11.92 -3.10
C GLU A 84 -2.05 10.97 -1.90
N VAL A 85 -2.18 11.51 -0.68
CA VAL A 85 -2.36 10.71 0.55
C VAL A 85 -3.82 10.27 0.73
N ARG A 86 -4.78 10.85 -0.01
CA ARG A 86 -6.19 10.42 0.01
C ARG A 86 -6.62 9.87 -1.34
N GLY A 87 -6.08 8.70 -1.69
CA GLY A 87 -6.58 7.90 -2.82
C GLY A 87 -5.48 7.38 -3.71
N SER A 88 -4.80 6.31 -3.26
CA SER A 88 -3.86 5.52 -4.05
C SER A 88 -4.58 4.83 -5.22
N ARG A 89 -4.83 5.56 -6.29
CA ARG A 89 -5.25 4.99 -7.56
C ARG A 89 -4.22 5.42 -8.58
N PHE A 90 -3.45 4.45 -9.07
CA PHE A 90 -2.55 4.69 -10.19
C PHE A 90 -3.33 5.26 -11.37
N SER A 91 -2.69 6.15 -12.12
CA SER A 91 -3.23 6.64 -13.38
C SER A 91 -3.58 5.50 -14.34
N LYS A 92 -4.65 5.68 -15.12
CA LYS A 92 -5.11 4.68 -16.11
C LYS A 92 -4.16 4.55 -17.31
N SER A 93 -3.36 5.58 -17.57
CA SER A 93 -2.33 5.58 -18.62
C SER A 93 -0.99 5.03 -18.09
N ALA A 94 -0.32 4.20 -18.88
CA ALA A 94 1.02 3.69 -18.54
C ALA A 94 2.07 4.80 -18.49
N GLU A 95 2.00 5.77 -19.42
CA GLU A 95 2.93 6.90 -19.49
C GLU A 95 2.86 7.75 -18.22
N GLU A 96 1.65 8.02 -17.76
CA GLU A 96 1.40 8.81 -16.55
C GLU A 96 1.93 8.09 -15.30
N ARG A 97 1.72 6.75 -15.23
CA ARG A 97 2.31 5.93 -14.16
C ARG A 97 3.84 5.96 -14.17
N GLN A 98 4.46 5.84 -15.34
CA GLN A 98 5.91 5.92 -15.46
C GLN A 98 6.45 7.29 -15.01
N LYS A 99 5.78 8.37 -15.43
CA LYS A 99 6.11 9.72 -15.00
C LYS A 99 6.05 9.87 -13.47
N MET A 100 4.98 9.39 -12.84
CA MET A 100 4.85 9.41 -11.37
C MET A 100 5.94 8.60 -10.68
N LEU A 101 6.30 7.42 -11.21
CA LEU A 101 7.36 6.58 -10.65
C LEU A 101 8.72 7.29 -10.67
N LEU A 102 9.07 7.91 -11.81
CA LEU A 102 10.31 8.67 -11.93
C LEU A 102 10.34 9.87 -10.99
N GLN A 103 9.23 10.61 -10.90
CA GLN A 103 9.09 11.72 -9.97
C GLN A 103 9.31 11.27 -8.51
N ARG A 104 8.59 10.24 -8.06
CA ARG A 104 8.72 9.72 -6.69
C ARG A 104 10.12 9.19 -6.40
N LYS A 105 10.78 8.56 -7.37
CA LYS A 105 12.17 8.12 -7.26
C LYS A 105 13.10 9.30 -7.03
N ASP A 106 12.96 10.38 -7.80
CA ASP A 106 13.80 11.57 -7.66
C ASP A 106 13.52 12.31 -6.34
N GLU A 107 12.26 12.35 -5.89
CA GLU A 107 11.89 12.90 -4.57
C GLU A 107 12.55 12.13 -3.42
N LEU A 108 12.52 10.79 -3.47
CA LEU A 108 13.15 9.93 -2.48
C LEU A 108 14.67 10.18 -2.43
N LEU A 109 15.32 10.26 -3.59
CA LEU A 109 16.75 10.53 -3.69
C LEU A 109 17.11 11.91 -3.13
N GLN A 110 16.34 12.95 -3.48
CA GLN A 110 16.55 14.29 -2.94
C GLN A 110 16.31 14.36 -1.43
N GLN A 111 15.33 13.60 -0.92
CA GLN A 111 15.10 13.48 0.52
C GLN A 111 16.30 12.81 1.22
N ALA A 112 16.83 11.72 0.66
CA ALA A 112 18.01 11.04 1.20
C ALA A 112 19.23 11.96 1.22
N ARG A 113 19.49 12.70 0.12
CA ARG A 113 20.57 13.71 0.05
C ARG A 113 20.42 14.78 1.13
N ARG A 114 19.23 15.36 1.30
CA ARG A 114 18.97 16.36 2.36
C ARG A 114 19.17 15.78 3.76
N ARG A 115 18.76 14.53 3.98
CA ARG A 115 18.98 13.83 5.26
C ARG A 115 20.46 13.63 5.52
N TYR A 116 21.23 13.21 4.51
CA TYR A 116 22.68 13.02 4.61
C TYR A 116 23.39 14.34 4.93
N LEU A 117 23.10 15.42 4.20
CA LEU A 117 23.72 16.73 4.44
C LEU A 117 23.39 17.34 5.80
N ARG A 118 22.23 17.00 6.38
CA ARG A 118 21.82 17.47 7.70
C ARG A 118 22.40 16.63 8.83
N LYS A 119 22.85 15.40 8.55
CA LYS A 119 23.43 14.49 9.53
C LYS A 119 24.94 14.73 9.55
N SER A 120 25.47 15.07 10.74
CA SER A 120 26.92 15.21 10.94
C SER A 120 27.56 13.83 10.77
N PRO A 121 28.80 13.71 10.21
CA PRO A 121 29.51 12.43 10.15
C PRO A 121 29.72 11.78 11.53
N GLU A 122 29.51 12.51 12.63
CA GLU A 122 29.55 11.97 14.00
C GLU A 122 28.41 10.97 14.31
N ASP A 123 27.33 10.98 13.52
CA ASP A 123 26.24 10.00 13.64
C ASP A 123 26.39 8.80 12.64
N GLU A 124 27.58 8.61 12.04
CA GLU A 124 27.91 7.47 11.15
C GLU A 124 28.15 6.14 11.92
N GLU A 125 28.40 6.19 13.23
CA GLU A 125 28.69 5.01 14.07
C GLU A 125 27.48 4.07 14.28
N ASP A 126 26.27 4.54 13.97
CA ASP A 126 25.01 3.78 14.10
C ASP A 126 24.42 3.38 12.73
N LEU A 127 25.14 3.64 11.64
CA LEU A 127 24.93 2.86 10.42
C LEU A 127 25.62 1.51 10.62
N PRO A 128 25.03 0.38 10.17
CA PRO A 128 25.83 -0.81 9.99
C PRO A 128 26.97 -0.43 9.07
N THR A 129 28.18 -0.36 9.63
CA THR A 129 29.43 -0.40 8.88
C THR A 129 29.27 -1.56 7.92
N LEU A 130 28.95 -1.27 6.66
CA LEU A 130 29.28 -2.19 5.60
C LEU A 130 30.80 -2.20 5.64
N GLU A 131 31.34 -3.20 6.33
CA GLU A 131 32.73 -3.57 6.27
C GLU A 131 33.06 -3.84 4.80
N GLU A 132 33.31 -2.78 4.04
CA GLU A 132 34.12 -2.84 2.84
C GLU A 132 35.57 -2.95 3.31
N ASP A 133 35.97 -4.17 3.65
CA ASP A 133 37.37 -4.54 3.47
C ASP A 133 37.54 -5.90 2.74
N ALA A 134 36.51 -6.31 2.00
CA ALA A 134 36.69 -7.18 0.86
C ALA A 134 35.75 -6.70 -0.25
N PRO A 135 36.24 -6.44 -1.48
CA PRO A 135 35.37 -6.01 -2.56
C PRO A 135 34.26 -7.05 -2.71
N VAL A 136 32.99 -6.63 -2.62
CA VAL A 136 31.81 -7.53 -2.72
C VAL A 136 31.83 -8.33 -4.04
N SER A 137 32.53 -7.79 -5.04
CA SER A 137 32.93 -8.48 -6.28
C SER A 137 33.75 -9.75 -6.04
N ASP A 138 34.73 -9.75 -5.13
CA ASP A 138 35.52 -10.94 -4.81
C ASP A 138 34.72 -11.99 -4.05
N VAL A 139 33.86 -11.61 -3.09
CA VAL A 139 33.04 -12.60 -2.36
C VAL A 139 32.04 -13.27 -3.31
N THR A 140 31.41 -12.50 -4.19
CA THR A 140 30.47 -13.03 -5.19
C THR A 140 31.18 -13.83 -6.29
N MET A 141 32.37 -13.40 -6.74
CA MET A 141 33.20 -14.17 -7.68
C MET A 141 33.75 -15.44 -7.05
N LEU A 142 34.19 -15.41 -5.79
CA LEU A 142 34.68 -16.57 -5.05
C LEU A 142 33.54 -17.58 -4.83
N ARG A 143 32.33 -17.12 -4.47
CA ARG A 143 31.14 -17.97 -4.37
C ARG A 143 30.76 -18.57 -5.72
N ARG A 144 30.85 -17.80 -6.81
CA ARG A 144 30.59 -18.32 -8.17
C ARG A 144 31.63 -19.36 -8.58
N ARG A 145 32.90 -19.11 -8.30
CA ARG A 145 34.03 -20.00 -8.64
C ARG A 145 33.99 -21.30 -7.85
N THR A 146 33.65 -21.24 -6.57
CA THR A 146 33.49 -22.44 -5.72
C THR A 146 32.31 -23.29 -6.17
N MET A 147 31.15 -22.68 -6.47
CA MET A 147 30.00 -23.39 -7.05
C MET A 147 30.34 -24.03 -8.40
N ALA A 148 31.06 -23.32 -9.27
CA ALA A 148 31.48 -23.84 -10.57
C ALA A 148 32.45 -25.03 -10.43
N ALA A 149 33.48 -24.91 -9.58
CA ALA A 149 34.42 -26.01 -9.33
C ALA A 149 33.75 -27.23 -8.68
N ALA A 150 32.77 -27.01 -7.79
CA ALA A 150 31.96 -28.08 -7.22
C ALA A 150 31.10 -28.77 -8.27
N ALA A 151 30.55 -28.01 -9.23
CA ALA A 151 29.80 -28.55 -10.35
C ALA A 151 30.70 -29.36 -11.30
N GLU A 152 31.92 -28.90 -11.62
CA GLU A 152 32.87 -29.63 -12.46
C GLU A 152 33.26 -30.99 -11.86
N ARG A 153 33.57 -31.04 -10.55
CA ARG A 153 33.83 -32.31 -9.84
C ARG A 153 32.66 -33.28 -9.93
N ARG A 154 31.44 -32.75 -9.95
CA ARG A 154 30.22 -33.55 -10.07
C ARG A 154 30.07 -34.13 -11.47
N MET A 155 30.50 -33.41 -12.51
CA MET A 155 30.53 -33.90 -13.89
C MET A 155 31.63 -34.93 -14.11
N GLN A 156 32.82 -34.77 -13.50
CA GLN A 156 33.92 -35.75 -13.61
C GLN A 156 33.68 -37.06 -12.84
N SER A 157 32.76 -37.08 -11.86
CA SER A 157 32.46 -38.26 -11.04
C SER A 157 31.16 -38.96 -11.43
N GLN A 158 30.49 -38.52 -12.51
CA GLN A 158 29.42 -39.29 -13.14
C GLN A 158 30.06 -40.45 -13.91
N PRO A 159 29.84 -41.73 -13.51
CA PRO A 159 30.25 -42.85 -14.33
C PRO A 159 29.43 -42.86 -15.63
N ASP A 160 30.08 -43.16 -16.76
CA ASP A 160 29.40 -43.36 -18.04
C ASP A 160 28.23 -44.34 -17.86
N PRO A 161 27.05 -44.07 -18.44
CA PRO A 161 25.97 -45.05 -18.46
C PRO A 161 26.48 -46.29 -19.19
N ALA A 162 26.50 -47.42 -18.48
CA ALA A 162 26.87 -48.72 -19.03
C ALA A 162 26.00 -49.05 -20.27
N PRO A 163 26.59 -49.68 -21.31
CA PRO A 163 25.95 -49.92 -22.60
C PRO A 163 24.73 -50.84 -22.53
#